data_AF-A0A6P4ZKE3-F1
#
_entry.id   AF-A0A6P4ZKE3-F1
#
_cell.length_a   1.000
_cell.length_b   1.000
_cell.length_c   1.000
_cell.angle_alpha   90.00
_cell.angle_beta   90.00
_cell.angle_gamma   90.00
#
_symmetry.space_group_name_H-M   'P 1'
#
loop_
_entity.id
_entity.type
_entity.pdbx_description
1 polymer ?
#
loop_
_entity_poly.entity_id
_entity_poly.type
_entity_poly.pdbx_seq_one_letter_code
_entity_poly.pdbx_strand_id
1 'polypeptide(L)'
;MAARLFTATIICGLMFTTVTSVTGCGGDLTAPSGGPVTSPNYPGNYGNNENCEWSITVPEGSIIRLTFDSFYTEYGYDFLTIYDGASDNATEMEELAGYHSQISPIISTSNTLFLMFTSDGSVSRQGFQFNYTSSTAGQCWDPGLPANGDRDNNSNFTSGQTVRYTCMDGYQLRGTANITCQPNGTWSGA
;
A
#
# COMPACT_ATOMS: atom_id res chain seq x y z
N MET A 1 -48.96 -10.11 -9.99
CA MET A 1 -48.22 -9.68 -11.19
C MET A 1 -47.16 -8.68 -10.75
N ALA A 2 -45.89 -9.11 -10.70
CA ALA A 2 -44.72 -8.24 -10.79
C ALA A 2 -43.52 -9.18 -10.93
N ALA A 3 -43.15 -9.48 -12.17
CA ALA A 3 -41.84 -10.03 -12.48
C ALA A 3 -40.83 -8.90 -12.31
N ARG A 4 -39.80 -9.11 -11.48
CA ARG A 4 -38.56 -8.32 -11.55
C ARG A 4 -37.44 -9.28 -11.89
N LEU A 5 -36.84 -9.03 -13.05
CA LEU A 5 -35.68 -9.74 -13.56
C LEU A 5 -34.51 -9.54 -12.58
N PHE A 6 -33.92 -10.65 -12.13
CA PHE A 6 -32.57 -10.65 -11.57
C PHE A 6 -31.59 -10.54 -12.75
N THR A 7 -30.97 -9.38 -12.91
CA THR A 7 -29.80 -9.23 -13.79
C THR A 7 -28.60 -9.89 -13.13
N ALA A 8 -27.95 -10.76 -13.88
CA ALA A 8 -26.86 -11.64 -13.46
C ALA A 8 -25.64 -10.87 -12.93
N THR A 9 -25.23 -11.19 -11.70
CA THR A 9 -23.85 -10.97 -11.25
C THR A 9 -23.09 -12.26 -11.51
N ILE A 10 -22.13 -12.22 -12.42
CA ILE A 10 -21.21 -13.32 -12.69
C ILE A 10 -20.39 -13.59 -11.42
N ILE A 11 -20.57 -14.78 -10.86
CA ILE A 11 -19.73 -15.34 -9.82
C ILE A 11 -18.57 -16.04 -10.52
N CYS A 12 -17.38 -15.46 -10.46
CA CYS A 12 -16.14 -16.16 -10.75
C CYS A 12 -15.46 -16.49 -9.41
N GLY A 13 -15.52 -17.77 -9.01
CA GLY A 13 -14.68 -18.44 -8.02
C GLY A 13 -14.38 -17.74 -6.68
N LEU A 14 -14.87 -18.32 -5.57
CA LEU A 14 -14.40 -17.98 -4.23
C LEU A 14 -13.06 -18.66 -3.94
N MET A 15 -11.95 -18.00 -4.27
CA MET A 15 -10.87 -17.90 -3.29
C MET A 15 -11.22 -16.67 -2.46
N PHE A 16 -11.94 -16.87 -1.35
CA PHE A 16 -11.88 -15.87 -0.29
C PHE A 16 -10.43 -15.89 0.20
N THR A 17 -9.58 -14.98 -0.30
CA THR A 17 -8.57 -14.45 0.61
C THR A 17 -9.38 -13.70 1.65
N THR A 18 -9.55 -14.29 2.82
CA THR A 18 -9.80 -13.47 3.99
C THR A 18 -8.71 -12.41 3.96
N VAL A 19 -9.07 -11.14 3.81
CA VAL A 19 -8.15 -10.04 4.11
C VAL A 19 -7.90 -10.16 5.60
N THR A 20 -6.95 -11.02 5.98
CA THR A 20 -6.45 -11.09 7.33
C THR A 20 -5.69 -9.80 7.50
N SER A 21 -6.29 -8.84 8.19
CA SER A 21 -5.49 -7.81 8.83
C SER A 21 -4.39 -8.55 9.59
N VAL A 22 -3.13 -8.31 9.24
CA VAL A 22 -2.03 -8.84 10.05
C VAL A 22 -2.00 -7.92 11.27
N THR A 23 -2.87 -8.25 12.21
CA THR A 23 -3.02 -7.56 13.49
C THR A 23 -1.97 -8.15 14.42
N GLY A 24 -0.91 -7.40 14.70
CA GLY A 24 0.14 -7.90 15.59
C GLY A 24 1.38 -7.04 15.60
N CYS A 25 2.15 -7.19 16.68
CA CYS A 25 3.45 -6.56 16.87
C CYS A 25 4.51 -7.34 16.08
N GLY A 26 4.60 -7.07 14.77
CA GLY A 26 5.62 -7.64 13.90
C GLY A 26 5.23 -8.90 13.09
N GLY A 27 6.20 -9.41 12.33
CA GLY A 27 6.11 -10.65 11.55
C GLY A 27 6.78 -10.60 10.17
N ASP A 28 6.96 -11.78 9.57
CA ASP A 28 7.50 -11.93 8.21
C ASP A 28 6.39 -11.87 7.15
N LEU A 29 6.50 -10.92 6.24
CA LEU A 29 5.53 -10.63 5.18
C LEU A 29 6.16 -10.99 3.82
N THR A 30 5.83 -12.18 3.33
CA THR A 30 6.50 -12.77 2.15
C THR A 30 5.69 -12.74 0.86
N ALA A 31 4.42 -12.32 0.93
CA ALA A 31 3.56 -12.21 -0.24
C ALA A 31 3.96 -11.01 -1.11
N PRO A 32 3.78 -11.05 -2.45
CA PRO A 32 4.04 -9.90 -3.35
C PRO A 32 3.22 -8.64 -3.02
N SER A 33 2.15 -8.77 -2.25
CA SER A 33 1.39 -7.67 -1.71
C SER A 33 0.80 -8.08 -0.38
N GLY A 34 0.62 -7.12 0.52
CA GLY A 34 -0.01 -7.38 1.80
C GLY A 34 -0.55 -6.10 2.45
N GLY A 35 -1.40 -6.32 3.45
CA GLY A 35 -2.13 -5.27 4.13
C GLY A 35 -3.63 -5.57 4.24
N PRO A 36 -4.36 -4.89 5.14
CA PRO A 36 -3.83 -3.88 6.04
C PRO A 36 -3.00 -4.49 7.18
N VAL A 37 -1.80 -3.96 7.39
CA VAL A 37 -0.94 -4.25 8.55
C VAL A 37 -1.05 -3.07 9.49
N THR A 38 -1.26 -3.35 10.77
CA THR A 38 -1.59 -2.30 11.74
C THR A 38 -0.66 -2.35 12.94
N SER A 39 -0.50 -1.19 13.60
CA SER A 39 0.04 -1.15 14.96
C SER A 39 -0.78 -2.05 15.91
N PRO A 40 -0.22 -2.48 17.05
CA PRO A 40 -0.97 -3.23 18.07
C PRO A 40 -2.25 -2.50 18.47
N ASN A 41 -3.32 -3.25 18.71
CA ASN A 41 -4.64 -2.76 19.17
C ASN A 41 -5.42 -1.84 18.22
N TYR A 42 -4.93 -1.57 17.00
CA TYR A 42 -5.63 -0.76 16.01
C TYR A 42 -7.04 -1.31 15.73
N PRO A 43 -8.10 -0.46 15.61
CA PRO A 43 -8.08 1.01 15.55
C PRO A 43 -8.09 1.71 16.92
N GLY A 44 -7.95 0.96 18.01
CA GLY A 44 -7.65 1.51 19.33
C GLY A 44 -6.19 1.97 19.43
N ASN A 45 -5.83 2.55 20.57
CA ASN A 45 -4.47 3.04 20.76
C ASN A 45 -3.46 1.89 20.95
N TYR A 46 -2.25 2.06 20.42
CA TYR A 46 -1.14 1.15 20.72
C TYR A 46 -0.76 1.19 22.22
N GLY A 47 -0.03 0.18 22.69
CA GLY A 47 0.44 0.10 24.08
C GLY A 47 1.66 0.99 24.34
N ASN A 48 2.13 1.03 25.59
CA ASN A 48 3.39 1.70 25.93
C ASN A 48 4.54 0.68 25.91
N ASN A 49 5.77 1.12 25.62
CA ASN A 49 6.96 0.27 25.51
C ASN A 49 6.82 -0.82 24.44
N GLU A 50 6.11 -0.53 23.36
CA GLU A 50 6.01 -1.44 22.22
C GLU A 50 7.36 -1.51 21.50
N ASN A 51 7.71 -2.70 21.01
CA ASN A 51 8.88 -2.93 20.16
C ASN A 51 8.49 -3.97 19.10
N CYS A 52 7.99 -3.48 17.97
CA CYS A 52 7.42 -4.30 16.91
C CYS A 52 8.27 -4.24 15.65
N GLU A 53 8.48 -5.40 15.02
CA GLU A 53 9.37 -5.54 13.87
C GLU A 53 8.69 -6.31 12.73
N TRP A 54 8.58 -5.69 11.55
CA TRP A 54 8.06 -6.35 10.35
C TRP A 54 9.16 -6.46 9.31
N SER A 55 9.37 -7.68 8.80
CA SER A 55 10.26 -7.93 7.66
C SER A 55 9.43 -8.23 6.42
N ILE A 56 9.54 -7.37 5.41
CA ILE A 56 8.86 -7.55 4.13
C ILE A 56 9.88 -8.09 3.14
N THR A 57 9.64 -9.28 2.61
CA THR A 57 10.46 -9.89 1.57
C THR A 57 9.58 -10.30 0.39
N VAL A 58 9.79 -9.67 -0.76
CA VAL A 58 9.04 -9.96 -1.98
C VAL A 58 9.93 -10.72 -2.98
N PRO A 59 9.39 -11.25 -4.10
CA PRO A 59 10.20 -11.98 -5.08
C PRO A 59 11.42 -11.18 -5.57
N GLU A 60 12.55 -11.86 -5.75
CA GLU A 60 13.78 -11.25 -6.27
C GLU A 60 13.55 -10.50 -7.58
N GLY A 61 14.28 -9.39 -7.76
CA GLY A 61 14.12 -8.51 -8.92
C GLY A 61 12.91 -7.57 -8.85
N SER A 62 12.16 -7.61 -7.74
CA SER A 62 11.09 -6.65 -7.44
C SER A 62 11.56 -5.57 -6.47
N ILE A 63 10.88 -4.43 -6.50
CA ILE A 63 10.93 -3.38 -5.48
C ILE A 63 9.61 -3.33 -4.73
N ILE A 64 9.61 -2.77 -3.53
CA ILE A 64 8.46 -2.67 -2.63
C ILE A 64 8.00 -1.23 -2.59
N ARG A 65 6.69 -1.02 -2.76
CA ARG A 65 6.00 0.24 -2.53
C ARG A 65 5.16 0.13 -1.26
N LEU A 66 5.51 0.92 -0.25
CA LEU A 66 4.82 1.04 1.02
C LEU A 66 3.91 2.27 1.00
N THR A 67 2.70 2.12 1.50
CA THR A 67 1.69 3.19 1.59
C THR A 67 0.95 3.14 2.92
N PHE A 68 0.52 4.30 3.40
CA PHE A 68 -0.19 4.43 4.66
C PHE A 68 -1.61 4.92 4.43
N ASP A 69 -2.58 4.22 5.02
CA ASP A 69 -3.99 4.65 5.03
C ASP A 69 -4.24 5.62 6.19
N SER A 70 -3.53 5.43 7.31
CA SER A 70 -3.60 6.30 8.48
C SER A 70 -2.30 6.25 9.27
N PHE A 71 -1.94 7.36 9.89
CA PHE A 71 -0.76 7.46 10.75
C PHE A 71 -0.96 8.51 11.85
N TYR A 72 -0.91 8.07 13.10
CA TYR A 72 -0.90 8.95 14.26
C TYR A 72 -0.19 8.29 15.46
N THR A 73 1.06 8.70 15.71
CA THR A 73 1.83 8.33 16.92
C THR A 73 2.08 9.56 17.80
N GLU A 74 2.68 9.37 18.98
CA GLU A 74 3.19 10.48 19.78
C GLU A 74 4.36 11.17 19.08
N TYR A 75 4.24 12.48 18.89
CA TYR A 75 5.28 13.27 18.24
C TYR A 75 6.51 13.42 19.13
N GLY A 76 7.67 12.96 18.65
CA GLY A 76 8.97 13.13 19.30
C GLY A 76 9.32 12.05 20.33
N TYR A 77 8.48 11.02 20.48
CA TYR A 77 8.68 9.94 21.46
C TYR A 77 8.42 8.55 20.87
N ASP A 78 7.39 8.41 20.03
CA ASP A 78 7.01 7.13 19.43
C ASP A 78 7.21 7.15 17.91
N PHE A 79 8.00 6.20 17.42
CA PHE A 79 8.54 6.24 16.06
C PHE A 79 8.26 4.95 15.31
N LEU A 80 7.80 5.09 14.06
CA LEU A 80 7.88 4.04 13.06
C LEU A 80 9.06 4.35 12.13
N THR A 81 10.11 3.55 12.22
CA THR A 81 11.31 3.67 11.40
C THR A 81 11.29 2.64 10.28
N ILE A 82 11.59 3.07 9.05
CA ILE A 82 11.60 2.25 7.84
C ILE A 82 13.02 2.16 7.29
N TYR A 83 13.50 0.95 7.07
CA TYR A 83 14.85 0.65 6.60
C TYR A 83 14.81 -0.06 5.23
N ASP A 84 15.69 0.39 4.32
CA ASP A 84 15.86 -0.16 2.97
C ASP A 84 16.72 -1.42 2.97
N GLY A 85 16.19 -2.50 3.53
CA GLY A 85 16.88 -3.77 3.61
C GLY A 85 16.17 -4.78 4.51
N ALA A 86 16.89 -5.85 4.87
CA ALA A 86 16.33 -6.97 5.62
C ALA A 86 16.34 -6.78 7.16
N SER A 87 16.98 -5.73 7.68
CA SER A 87 17.05 -5.44 9.12
C SER A 87 17.29 -3.94 9.39
N ASP A 88 17.20 -3.57 10.66
CA ASP A 88 17.63 -2.30 11.28
C ASP A 88 19.09 -1.85 11.02
N ASN A 89 19.95 -2.73 10.50
CA ASN A 89 21.32 -2.37 10.09
C ASN A 89 21.39 -1.74 8.69
N ALA A 90 20.28 -1.76 7.94
CA ALA A 90 20.20 -1.18 6.61
C ALA A 90 20.05 0.35 6.67
N THR A 91 20.04 0.99 5.49
CA THR A 91 19.84 2.43 5.38
C THR A 91 18.46 2.81 5.88
N GLU A 92 18.38 3.68 6.87
CA GLU A 92 17.13 4.31 7.30
C GLU A 92 16.60 5.23 6.19
N MET A 93 15.38 4.97 5.74
CA MET A 93 14.71 5.76 4.70
C MET A 93 13.87 6.87 5.30
N GLU A 94 13.09 6.54 6.32
CA GLU A 94 12.11 7.43 6.94
C GLU A 94 11.95 7.06 8.42
N GLU A 95 11.78 8.09 9.25
CA GLU A 95 11.37 7.97 10.65
C GLU A 95 10.11 8.84 10.84
N LEU A 96 8.98 8.18 11.09
CA LEU A 96 7.67 8.82 11.14
C LEU A 96 7.19 8.96 12.59
N ALA A 97 6.71 10.16 12.93
CA ALA A 97 6.11 10.44 14.23
C ALA A 97 5.04 11.54 14.15
N GLY A 98 4.07 11.51 15.08
CA GLY A 98 2.98 12.50 15.11
C GLY A 98 1.85 12.17 14.14
N TYR A 99 1.04 13.16 13.80
CA TYR A 99 -0.10 13.01 12.89
C TYR A 99 0.28 13.37 11.46
N HIS A 100 -0.04 12.49 10.51
CA HIS A 100 0.10 12.75 9.08
C HIS A 100 -1.25 12.63 8.36
N SER A 101 -1.68 13.70 7.68
CA SER A 101 -2.88 13.67 6.84
C SER A 101 -2.67 12.94 5.51
N GLN A 102 -1.41 12.83 5.06
CA GLN A 102 -0.99 12.08 3.90
C GLN A 102 0.52 11.78 4.01
N ILE A 103 0.93 10.58 3.62
CA ILE A 103 2.34 10.17 3.51
C ILE A 103 2.59 9.78 2.04
N SER A 104 3.63 10.35 1.44
CA SER A 104 4.06 9.96 0.10
C SER A 104 4.49 8.49 0.07
N PRO A 105 4.20 7.74 -1.00
CA PRO A 105 4.62 6.34 -1.07
C PRO A 105 6.14 6.19 -0.90
N ILE A 106 6.55 5.28 -0.02
CA ILE A 106 7.97 4.95 0.22
C ILE A 106 8.31 3.78 -0.70
N ILE A 107 9.39 3.91 -1.48
CA ILE A 107 9.79 2.93 -2.50
C ILE A 107 11.18 2.40 -2.16
N SER A 108 11.28 1.10 -1.89
CA SER A 108 12.57 0.44 -1.62
C SER A 108 13.47 0.39 -2.85
N THR A 109 14.77 0.17 -2.64
CA THR A 109 15.72 -0.07 -3.73
C THR A 109 15.86 -1.55 -4.09
N SER A 110 15.37 -2.45 -3.22
CA SER A 110 15.48 -3.90 -3.35
C SER A 110 14.17 -4.63 -3.03
N ASN A 111 14.20 -5.96 -3.01
CA ASN A 111 13.06 -6.80 -2.67
C ASN A 111 12.86 -6.99 -1.16
N THR A 112 13.54 -6.22 -0.32
CA THR A 112 13.43 -6.29 1.15
C THR A 112 13.20 -4.91 1.77
N LEU A 113 12.31 -4.84 2.75
CA LEU A 113 12.10 -3.69 3.64
C LEU A 113 11.98 -4.18 5.08
N PHE A 114 12.49 -3.41 6.03
CA PHE A 114 12.35 -3.67 7.45
C PHE A 114 11.70 -2.47 8.14
N LEU A 115 10.67 -2.71 8.93
CA LEU A 115 9.94 -1.68 9.66
C LEU A 115 10.03 -1.96 11.15
N MET A 116 10.36 -0.93 11.93
CA MET A 116 10.46 -1.03 13.39
C MET A 116 9.59 0.04 14.03
N PHE A 117 8.62 -0.36 14.84
CA PHE A 117 7.83 0.55 15.66
C PHE A 117 8.28 0.45 17.11
N THR A 118 8.65 1.59 17.69
CA THR A 118 8.96 1.71 19.11
C THR A 118 8.09 2.77 19.76
N SER A 119 7.67 2.50 21.00
CA SER A 119 6.95 3.48 21.81
C SER A 119 7.56 3.63 23.20
N ASP A 120 7.37 4.79 23.81
CA ASP A 120 7.88 5.12 25.14
C ASP A 120 6.94 4.63 26.26
N GLY A 121 7.25 5.00 27.51
CA GLY A 121 6.50 4.57 28.69
C GLY A 121 5.10 5.19 28.85
N SER A 122 4.67 6.10 27.98
CA SER A 122 3.48 6.93 28.14
C SER A 122 2.80 7.31 26.82
N VAL A 123 1.67 8.03 26.94
CA VAL A 123 0.98 8.77 25.86
C VAL A 123 0.83 8.02 24.52
N SER A 124 -0.08 7.04 24.46
CA SER A 124 -0.40 6.40 23.18
C SER A 124 -1.37 7.19 22.29
N ARG A 125 -1.39 6.82 21.01
CA ARG A 125 -2.31 7.33 19.95
C ARG A 125 -2.87 6.17 19.14
N GLN A 126 -3.69 6.47 18.15
CA GLN A 126 -4.35 5.46 17.29
C GLN A 126 -3.35 4.54 16.56
N GLY A 127 -2.11 4.98 16.34
CA GLY A 127 -1.09 4.24 15.64
C GLY A 127 -1.25 4.36 14.14
N PHE A 128 -1.03 3.28 13.41
CA PHE A 128 -0.94 3.33 11.95
C PHE A 128 -1.51 2.09 11.28
N GLN A 129 -1.83 2.26 10.00
CA GLN A 129 -2.19 1.20 9.08
C GLN A 129 -1.42 1.40 7.77
N PHE A 130 -0.67 0.37 7.36
CA PHE A 130 0.06 0.37 6.10
C PHE A 130 -0.30 -0.82 5.22
N ASN A 131 -0.06 -0.64 3.92
CA ASN A 131 -0.15 -1.65 2.89
C ASN A 131 1.12 -1.61 2.04
N TYR A 132 1.50 -2.76 1.49
CA TYR A 132 2.64 -2.84 0.60
C TYR A 132 2.32 -3.66 -0.65
N THR A 133 2.99 -3.32 -1.75
CA THR A 133 2.90 -4.03 -3.02
C THR A 133 4.28 -4.10 -3.67
N SER A 134 4.61 -5.20 -4.33
CA SER A 134 5.83 -5.36 -5.12
C SER A 134 5.61 -5.11 -6.59
N SER A 135 6.61 -4.58 -7.28
CA SER A 135 6.66 -4.49 -8.75
C SER A 135 8.02 -4.90 -9.25
N THR A 136 8.06 -5.64 -10.37
CA THR A 136 9.31 -6.02 -11.03
C THR A 136 9.91 -4.83 -11.78
N ALA A 137 11.23 -4.82 -11.96
CA ALA A 137 11.90 -3.80 -12.77
C ALA A 137 11.30 -3.74 -14.18
N GLY A 138 10.89 -2.53 -14.61
CA GLY A 138 10.20 -2.33 -15.89
C GLY A 138 8.68 -2.56 -15.84
N GLN A 139 8.09 -2.72 -14.66
CA GLN A 139 6.64 -2.71 -14.46
C GLN A 139 6.23 -1.47 -13.63
N CYS A 140 5.24 -0.74 -14.13
CA CYS A 140 4.66 0.39 -13.41
C CYS A 140 3.66 -0.07 -12.34
N TRP A 141 3.53 0.72 -11.29
CA TRP A 141 2.52 0.51 -10.26
C TRP A 141 1.12 0.58 -10.85
N ASP A 142 0.16 -0.17 -10.31
CA ASP A 142 -1.25 -0.02 -10.71
C ASP A 142 -1.66 1.46 -10.49
N PRO A 143 -2.06 2.19 -11.56
CA PRO A 143 -2.36 3.62 -11.44
C PRO A 143 -3.74 3.89 -10.82
N GLY A 144 -4.46 2.85 -10.40
CA GLY A 144 -5.77 2.92 -9.76
C GLY A 144 -6.92 3.11 -10.74
N LEU A 145 -8.11 3.30 -10.17
CA LEU A 145 -9.32 3.70 -10.90
C LEU A 145 -9.60 5.20 -10.64
N PRO A 146 -9.97 5.97 -11.66
CA PRO A 146 -10.31 7.38 -11.49
C PRO A 146 -11.67 7.52 -10.80
N ALA A 147 -11.81 8.53 -9.93
CA ALA A 147 -13.11 8.86 -9.35
C ALA A 147 -14.11 9.26 -10.45
N ASN A 148 -15.33 8.74 -10.39
CA ASN A 148 -16.38 8.97 -11.40
C ASN A 148 -15.96 8.62 -12.84
N GLY A 149 -15.06 7.66 -12.98
CA GLY A 149 -14.67 7.08 -14.26
C GLY A 149 -14.39 5.59 -14.14
N ASP A 150 -13.80 5.06 -15.19
CA ASP A 150 -13.37 3.67 -15.31
C ASP A 150 -12.04 3.60 -16.06
N ARG A 151 -11.32 2.50 -15.91
CA ARG A 151 -10.11 2.16 -16.65
C ARG A 151 -10.40 0.95 -17.55
N ASP A 152 -9.70 0.84 -18.68
CA ASP A 152 -9.70 -0.39 -19.44
C ASP A 152 -9.33 -1.62 -18.58
N ASN A 153 -9.70 -2.80 -19.08
CA ASN A 153 -9.45 -4.07 -18.41
C ASN A 153 -7.99 -4.55 -18.54
N ASN A 154 -7.06 -3.67 -18.91
CA ASN A 154 -5.65 -4.02 -18.98
C ASN A 154 -5.07 -4.10 -17.56
N SER A 155 -4.57 -5.29 -17.20
CA SER A 155 -3.87 -5.53 -15.94
C SER A 155 -2.36 -5.76 -16.14
N ASN A 156 -1.87 -5.62 -17.37
CA ASN A 156 -0.45 -5.72 -17.69
C ASN A 156 0.17 -4.33 -17.70
N PHE A 157 0.98 -4.03 -16.67
CA PHE A 157 1.62 -2.73 -16.48
C PHE A 157 3.11 -2.76 -16.82
N THR A 158 3.54 -3.69 -17.68
CA THR A 158 4.93 -3.72 -18.16
C THR A 158 5.26 -2.51 -19.02
N SER A 159 6.55 -2.17 -19.10
CA SER A 159 7.07 -1.04 -19.89
C SER A 159 6.55 -1.08 -21.33
N GLY A 160 6.03 0.06 -21.79
CA GLY A 160 5.39 0.23 -23.09
C GLY A 160 3.89 -0.09 -23.11
N GLN A 161 3.33 -0.74 -22.08
CA GLN A 161 1.88 -0.92 -21.96
C GLN A 161 1.19 0.40 -21.67
N THR A 162 -0.03 0.53 -22.20
CA THR A 162 -0.85 1.74 -22.03
C THR A 162 -2.17 1.35 -21.37
N VAL A 163 -2.63 2.16 -20.43
CA VAL A 163 -3.99 2.09 -19.89
C VAL A 163 -4.78 3.31 -20.32
N ARG A 164 -6.06 3.10 -20.58
CA ARG A 164 -7.01 4.14 -20.99
C ARG A 164 -8.07 4.38 -19.92
N TYR A 165 -8.25 5.64 -19.58
CA TYR A 165 -9.34 6.09 -18.72
C TYR A 165 -10.54 6.57 -19.52
N THR A 166 -11.71 6.34 -18.96
CA THR A 166 -13.00 6.82 -19.45
C THR A 166 -13.76 7.45 -18.30
N CYS A 167 -14.56 8.48 -18.58
CA CYS A 167 -15.41 9.12 -17.57
C CYS A 167 -16.84 8.58 -17.69
N MET A 168 -17.54 8.50 -16.57
CA MET A 168 -18.98 8.23 -16.57
C MET A 168 -19.75 9.39 -17.26
N ASP A 169 -20.97 9.11 -17.69
CA ASP A 169 -21.84 10.12 -18.31
C ASP A 169 -21.96 11.38 -17.44
N GLY A 170 -21.75 12.55 -18.05
CA GLY A 170 -21.78 13.85 -17.36
C GLY A 170 -20.45 14.31 -16.76
N TYR A 171 -19.40 13.47 -16.78
CA TYR A 171 -18.06 13.84 -16.33
C TYR A 171 -17.11 14.05 -17.52
N GLN A 172 -16.12 14.92 -17.35
CA GLN A 172 -15.09 15.20 -18.36
C GLN A 172 -13.72 14.86 -17.82
N LEU A 173 -12.91 14.21 -18.66
CA LEU A 173 -11.54 13.85 -18.31
C LEU A 173 -10.66 15.09 -18.30
N ARG A 174 -9.93 15.29 -17.21
CA ARG A 174 -8.91 16.34 -17.08
C ARG A 174 -7.54 15.74 -17.32
N GLY A 175 -6.91 16.08 -18.45
CA GLY A 175 -5.58 15.58 -18.82
C GLY A 175 -5.61 14.61 -20.00
N THR A 176 -4.67 13.67 -20.04
CA THR A 176 -4.57 12.66 -21.09
C THR A 176 -5.39 11.42 -20.74
N ALA A 177 -6.21 10.96 -21.69
CA ALA A 177 -7.02 9.75 -21.49
C ALA A 177 -6.19 8.46 -21.49
N ASN A 178 -4.97 8.49 -22.02
CA ASN A 178 -4.06 7.35 -22.09
C ASN A 178 -2.77 7.68 -21.35
N ILE A 179 -2.30 6.75 -20.53
CA ILE A 179 -0.98 6.82 -19.89
C ILE A 179 -0.21 5.55 -20.24
N THR A 180 1.09 5.69 -20.51
CA THR A 180 1.98 4.61 -20.92
C THR A 180 3.03 4.37 -19.85
N CYS A 181 3.27 3.10 -19.51
CA CYS A 181 4.29 2.72 -18.55
C CYS A 181 5.68 2.95 -19.14
N GLN A 182 6.51 3.73 -18.45
CA GLN A 182 7.87 4.05 -18.86
C GLN A 182 8.87 3.02 -18.29
N PRO A 183 10.06 2.85 -18.93
CA PRO A 183 11.08 1.91 -18.46
C PRO A 183 11.58 2.14 -17.03
N ASN A 184 11.43 3.36 -16.51
CA ASN A 184 11.78 3.74 -15.13
C ASN A 184 10.66 3.42 -14.11
N GLY A 185 9.59 2.73 -14.51
CA GLY A 185 8.49 2.33 -13.62
C GLY A 185 7.46 3.43 -13.34
N THR A 186 7.52 4.58 -14.04
CA THR A 186 6.53 5.67 -13.90
C THR A 186 5.56 5.71 -15.08
N TRP A 187 4.34 6.19 -14.85
CA TRP A 187 3.37 6.42 -15.93
C TRP A 187 3.62 7.75 -16.63
N SER A 188 3.45 7.79 -17.95
CA SER A 188 3.54 9.04 -18.71
C SER A 188 2.45 10.02 -18.25
N GLY A 189 2.85 11.20 -17.75
CA GLY A 189 1.92 12.23 -17.29
C GLY A 189 1.50 12.12 -15.82
N ALA A 190 2.15 11.23 -15.04
CA ALA A 190 2.18 11.29 -13.59
C ALA A 190 3.05 12.46 -13.09
#